data_AF-A0A7X4FV20-F1
#
_entry.id   AF-A0A7X4FV20-F1
#
_cell.length_a   1.000
_cell.length_b   1.000
_cell.length_c   1.000
_cell.angle_alpha   90.00
_cell.angle_beta   90.00
_cell.angle_gamma   90.00
#
_symmetry.space_group_name_H-M   'P 1'
#
loop_
_entity.id
_entity.type
_entity.pdbx_description
1 polymer ?
#
loop_
_entity_poly.entity_id
_entity_poly.type
_entity_poly.pdbx_seq_one_letter_code
_entity_poly.pdbx_strand_id
1 'polypeptide(L)'
;MKRPSVEASLEPLKPFQRRTVEHAFHRLFQAENGTGRFLVADEVGLGKTLVARGIIAKAIDHLWNEVERIDIVYICSNGSIARANLPKVQVGGADERSFALATRLTMLATELARLEGESGRADSKLNFVSFTPGTSFDLGHSTGRGEEREVLFQLLQPLMDQHTALMNLLQGGITRTDDWRWRLKNNPRPIDGTIRRRFEAAFREQPEPRERLRGLLDTTFRRYHRWPAEARYQRDRVISDLRRLLAGACVKALEPDLLILDEFQRFKSLLGAQGTERDAAAELAQELFQAEAHDGRRVRTLLLSATPYKLYTADAEIEHEDHYEDFLATTRFLLGDDDARVEELKQQLSR
;
A
#
# COMPACT_ATOMS: atom_id res chain seq x y z
N MET A 1 16.74 6.67 -17.69
CA MET A 1 17.26 6.90 -16.33
C MET A 1 18.62 6.22 -16.20
N LYS A 2 19.61 6.84 -15.54
CA LYS A 2 20.90 6.17 -15.28
C LYS A 2 20.82 5.34 -13.99
N ARG A 3 21.62 4.27 -13.92
CA ARG A 3 21.76 3.45 -12.70
C ARG A 3 22.31 4.33 -11.58
N PRO A 4 21.63 4.43 -10.42
CA PRO A 4 22.14 5.23 -9.31
C PRO A 4 23.46 4.66 -8.75
N SER A 5 24.35 5.53 -8.27
CA SER A 5 25.58 5.09 -7.59
C SER A 5 25.27 4.61 -6.17
N VAL A 6 25.63 3.36 -5.89
CA VAL A 6 25.57 2.77 -4.56
C VAL A 6 26.55 3.48 -3.64
N GLU A 7 27.78 3.68 -4.08
CA GLU A 7 28.85 4.31 -3.31
C GLU A 7 28.45 5.70 -2.82
N ALA A 8 27.86 6.54 -3.68
CA ALA A 8 27.39 7.87 -3.30
C ALA A 8 26.29 7.83 -2.23
N SER A 9 25.51 6.74 -2.18
CA SER A 9 24.47 6.55 -1.16
C SER A 9 25.04 6.01 0.16
N LEU A 10 26.14 5.25 0.11
CA LEU A 10 26.81 4.68 1.27
C LEU A 10 27.87 5.61 1.88
N GLU A 11 28.43 6.54 1.10
CA GLU A 11 29.49 7.46 1.52
C GLU A 11 29.14 8.22 2.82
N PRO A 12 27.94 8.81 2.97
CA PRO A 12 27.58 9.58 4.17
C PRO A 12 27.35 8.73 5.41
N LEU A 13 27.27 7.40 5.27
CA LEU A 13 26.93 6.49 6.37
C LEU A 13 28.12 6.26 7.30
N LYS A 14 27.84 6.27 8.60
CA LYS A 14 28.79 5.86 9.63
C LYS A 14 29.13 4.37 9.52
N PRO A 15 30.27 3.91 10.07
CA PRO A 15 30.68 2.50 9.96
C PRO A 15 29.64 1.49 10.44
N PHE A 16 28.93 1.77 11.54
CA PHE A 16 27.88 0.87 12.03
C PHE A 16 26.66 0.84 11.09
N GLN A 17 26.25 1.99 10.55
CA GLN A 17 25.15 2.09 9.59
C GLN A 17 25.48 1.30 8.32
N ARG A 18 26.72 1.42 7.82
CA ARG A 18 27.18 0.62 6.66
C ARG A 18 27.12 -0.88 6.95
N ARG A 19 27.57 -1.34 8.12
CA ARG A 19 27.43 -2.76 8.51
C ARG A 19 25.97 -3.21 8.56
N THR A 20 25.07 -2.38 9.09
CA THR A 20 23.62 -2.67 9.08
C THR A 20 23.09 -2.79 7.66
N VAL A 21 23.47 -1.88 6.75
CA VAL A 21 23.08 -1.95 5.33
C VAL A 21 23.54 -3.25 4.68
N GLU A 22 24.83 -3.60 4.83
CA GLU A 22 25.40 -4.81 4.25
C GLU A 22 24.69 -6.07 4.76
N HIS A 23 24.49 -6.16 6.07
CA HIS A 23 23.85 -7.31 6.68
C HIS A 23 22.37 -7.44 6.28
N ALA A 24 21.61 -6.34 6.34
CA ALA A 24 20.20 -6.33 5.97
C ALA A 24 20.02 -6.68 4.49
N PHE A 25 20.82 -6.10 3.60
CA PHE A 25 20.79 -6.40 2.17
C PHE A 25 21.08 -7.89 1.91
N HIS A 26 22.14 -8.43 2.51
CA HIS A 26 22.47 -9.85 2.39
C HIS A 26 21.31 -10.74 2.84
N ARG A 27 20.69 -10.46 4.00
CA ARG A 27 19.56 -11.24 4.52
C ARG A 27 18.30 -11.15 3.65
N LEU A 28 18.07 -10.01 2.98
CA LEU A 28 16.89 -9.79 2.14
C LEU A 28 17.04 -10.38 0.73
N PHE A 29 18.22 -10.30 0.12
CA PHE A 29 18.40 -10.57 -1.31
C PHE A 29 19.32 -11.75 -1.62
N GLN A 30 20.29 -12.08 -0.75
CA GLN A 30 21.37 -13.01 -1.08
C GLN A 30 21.34 -14.31 -0.27
N ALA A 31 20.85 -14.26 0.98
CA ALA A 31 20.88 -15.42 1.86
C ALA A 31 19.85 -16.48 1.45
N GLU A 32 20.30 -17.71 1.22
CA GLU A 32 19.43 -18.84 0.85
C GLU A 32 18.38 -19.17 1.93
N ASN A 33 18.71 -18.96 3.20
CA ASN A 33 17.80 -19.11 4.35
C ASN A 33 17.17 -17.78 4.81
N GLY A 34 17.09 -16.80 3.90
CA GLY A 34 16.38 -15.54 4.13
C GLY A 34 14.86 -15.75 4.12
N THR A 35 14.13 -15.05 4.98
CA THR A 35 12.65 -15.03 4.95
C THR A 35 12.10 -13.97 4.00
N GLY A 36 12.98 -13.19 3.36
CA GLY A 36 12.62 -11.98 2.63
C GLY A 36 12.17 -10.84 3.55
N ARG A 37 12.21 -11.00 4.88
CA ARG A 37 11.77 -9.99 5.86
C ARG A 37 12.91 -9.66 6.83
N PHE A 38 13.13 -8.38 7.11
CA PHE A 38 14.21 -7.94 7.99
C PHE A 38 13.81 -6.72 8.82
N LEU A 39 14.21 -6.68 10.09
CA LEU A 39 13.96 -5.57 11.01
C LEU A 39 15.26 -4.85 11.36
N VAL A 40 15.28 -3.54 11.13
CA VAL A 40 16.29 -2.63 11.69
C VAL A 40 15.71 -1.97 12.93
N ALA A 41 16.20 -2.40 14.10
CA ALA A 41 15.73 -2.00 15.42
C ALA A 41 16.66 -0.98 16.12
N ASP A 42 17.33 -0.11 15.36
CA ASP A 42 18.25 0.88 15.92
C ASP A 42 17.52 1.92 16.78
N GLU A 43 18.17 2.48 17.80
CA GLU A 43 17.62 3.56 18.65
C GLU A 43 17.16 4.79 17.83
N VAL A 44 16.28 5.60 18.42
CA VAL A 44 15.83 6.86 17.83
C VAL A 44 17.03 7.78 17.56
N GLY A 45 17.05 8.44 16.41
CA GLY A 45 18.12 9.36 16.04
C GLY A 45 19.38 8.70 15.45
N LEU A 46 19.51 7.38 15.47
CA LEU A 46 20.67 6.67 14.89
C LEU A 46 20.67 6.58 13.35
N GLY A 47 19.69 7.19 12.68
CA GLY A 47 19.68 7.34 11.22
C GLY A 47 19.13 6.12 10.46
N LYS A 48 18.09 5.44 10.98
CA LYS A 48 17.38 4.35 10.28
C LYS A 48 16.97 4.70 8.84
N THR A 49 16.54 5.94 8.60
CA THR A 49 16.21 6.46 7.26
C THR A 49 17.43 6.45 6.32
N LEU A 50 18.63 6.76 6.81
CA LEU A 50 19.87 6.69 6.04
C LEU A 50 20.28 5.24 5.76
N VAL A 51 20.10 4.35 6.74
CA VAL A 51 20.29 2.89 6.56
C VAL A 51 19.32 2.38 5.47
N ALA A 52 18.04 2.75 5.54
CA ALA A 52 17.04 2.36 4.53
C ALA A 52 17.41 2.85 3.13
N ARG A 53 17.87 4.11 2.99
CA ARG A 53 18.39 4.65 1.73
C ARG A 53 19.56 3.80 1.18
N GLY A 54 20.50 3.39 2.02
CA GLY A 54 21.61 2.53 1.63
C GLY A 54 21.13 1.14 1.15
N ILE A 55 20.17 0.54 1.84
CA ILE A 55 19.56 -0.75 1.44
C ILE A 55 18.85 -0.60 0.10
N ILE A 56 18.08 0.47 -0.10
CA ILE A 56 17.40 0.78 -1.36
C ILE A 56 18.40 0.92 -2.50
N ALA A 57 19.50 1.65 -2.30
CA ALA A 57 20.51 1.82 -3.33
C ALA A 57 21.07 0.47 -3.79
N LYS A 58 21.38 -0.44 -2.84
CA LYS A 58 21.83 -1.80 -3.16
C LYS A 58 20.75 -2.66 -3.81
N ALA A 59 19.49 -2.54 -3.38
CA ALA A 59 18.36 -3.24 -3.98
C ALA A 59 18.14 -2.83 -5.44
N ILE A 60 18.16 -1.52 -5.72
CA ILE A 60 18.05 -0.99 -7.09
C ILE A 60 19.20 -1.51 -7.96
N ASP A 61 20.41 -1.46 -7.43
CA ASP A 61 21.63 -1.91 -8.12
C ASP A 61 21.58 -3.40 -8.47
N HIS A 62 21.14 -4.23 -7.53
CA HIS A 62 20.97 -5.66 -7.71
C HIS A 62 19.91 -6.00 -8.76
N LEU A 63 18.76 -5.33 -8.71
CA LEU A 63 17.63 -5.59 -9.61
C LEU A 63 17.78 -4.93 -10.99
N TRP A 64 18.74 -4.01 -11.17
CA TRP A 64 18.84 -3.14 -12.36
C TRP A 64 18.83 -3.90 -13.69
N ASN A 65 19.49 -5.05 -13.75
CA ASN A 65 19.56 -5.87 -14.97
C ASN A 65 18.67 -7.12 -14.90
N GLU A 66 18.02 -7.39 -13.78
CA GLU A 66 17.26 -8.63 -13.55
C GLU A 66 15.78 -8.49 -13.87
N VAL A 67 15.21 -7.30 -13.66
CA VAL A 67 13.77 -7.03 -13.87
C VAL A 67 13.58 -5.87 -14.85
N GLU A 68 12.45 -5.78 -15.54
CA GLU A 68 12.18 -4.68 -16.47
C GLU A 68 11.98 -3.35 -15.74
N ARG A 69 11.33 -3.39 -14.57
CA ARG A 69 10.93 -2.25 -13.74
C ARG A 69 11.17 -2.58 -12.27
N ILE A 70 11.59 -1.57 -11.49
CA ILE A 70 11.83 -1.70 -10.06
C ILE A 70 10.81 -0.85 -9.32
N ASP A 71 9.97 -1.47 -8.50
CA ASP A 71 8.94 -0.81 -7.70
C ASP A 71 9.28 -0.89 -6.21
N ILE A 72 9.59 0.26 -5.63
CA ILE A 72 9.85 0.41 -4.19
C ILE A 72 8.63 1.04 -3.53
N VAL A 73 8.13 0.39 -2.48
CA VAL A 73 6.97 0.85 -1.74
C VAL A 73 7.37 1.25 -0.33
N TYR A 74 7.03 2.47 0.07
CA TYR A 74 7.31 3.02 1.40
C TYR A 74 6.00 3.32 2.15
N ILE A 75 5.74 2.57 3.20
CA ILE A 75 4.60 2.76 4.09
C ILE A 75 5.10 3.51 5.33
N CYS A 76 4.45 4.62 5.63
CA CYS A 76 4.79 5.47 6.75
C CYS A 76 3.57 5.80 7.59
N SER A 77 3.78 6.04 8.88
CA SER A 77 2.70 6.25 9.85
C SER A 77 1.80 7.44 9.54
N ASN A 78 2.32 8.50 8.90
CA ASN A 78 1.52 9.66 8.50
C ASN A 78 2.11 10.40 7.28
N GLY A 79 1.28 11.24 6.66
CA GLY A 79 1.64 11.94 5.42
C GLY A 79 2.68 13.04 5.58
N SER A 80 2.86 13.60 6.78
CA SER A 80 3.91 14.59 7.06
C SER A 80 5.28 13.94 7.17
N ILE A 81 5.37 12.78 7.82
CA ILE A 81 6.57 11.94 7.87
C ILE A 81 6.91 11.45 6.46
N ALA A 82 5.91 11.03 5.67
CA ALA A 82 6.10 10.73 4.25
C ALA A 82 6.85 11.87 3.54
N ARG A 83 6.29 13.08 3.56
CA ARG A 83 6.88 14.25 2.87
C ARG A 83 8.28 14.61 3.38
N ALA A 84 8.56 14.41 4.67
CA ALA A 84 9.86 14.74 5.26
C ALA A 84 10.92 13.66 5.03
N ASN A 85 10.53 12.38 4.99
CA ASN A 85 11.45 11.25 4.87
C ASN A 85 11.64 10.79 3.42
N LEU A 86 10.61 10.90 2.56
CA LEU A 86 10.69 10.46 1.16
C LEU A 86 11.90 11.05 0.42
N PRO A 87 12.18 12.37 0.47
CA PRO A 87 13.34 12.92 -0.23
C PRO A 87 14.69 12.39 0.31
N LYS A 88 14.72 11.91 1.55
CA LYS A 88 15.92 11.37 2.19
C LYS A 88 16.15 9.90 1.84
N VAL A 89 15.10 9.18 1.47
CA VAL A 89 15.11 7.74 1.19
C VAL A 89 15.25 7.48 -0.32
N GLN A 90 14.81 8.43 -1.14
CA GLN A 90 14.98 8.37 -2.60
C GLN A 90 16.46 8.32 -3.00
N VAL A 91 16.73 7.49 -4.00
CA VAL A 91 18.06 7.28 -4.57
C VAL A 91 18.00 7.68 -6.05
N GLY A 92 18.62 8.82 -6.38
CA GLY A 92 18.61 9.43 -7.72
C GLY A 92 18.96 10.93 -7.67
N GLY A 93 19.34 11.53 -8.79
CA GLY A 93 19.61 12.97 -8.86
C GLY A 93 18.33 13.82 -8.74
N ALA A 94 18.45 15.09 -8.31
CA ALA A 94 17.31 16.02 -8.19
C ALA A 94 16.54 16.24 -9.52
N ASP A 95 17.22 16.02 -10.66
CA ASP A 95 16.65 16.08 -12.01
C ASP A 95 16.13 14.72 -12.53
N GLU A 96 16.52 13.62 -11.88
CA GLU A 96 16.05 12.28 -12.20
C GLU A 96 14.85 11.98 -11.31
N ARG A 97 13.66 12.35 -11.79
CA ARG A 97 12.37 12.04 -11.14
C ARG A 97 12.16 10.53 -11.03
N SER A 98 12.85 9.88 -10.08
CA SER A 98 12.34 8.69 -9.42
C SER A 98 11.01 9.13 -8.82
N PHE A 99 9.92 8.67 -9.43
CA PHE A 99 8.59 9.18 -9.15
C PHE A 99 8.21 8.81 -7.72
N ALA A 100 8.31 9.76 -6.77
CA ALA A 100 7.72 9.63 -5.44
C ALA A 100 6.23 9.97 -5.51
N LEU A 101 5.38 8.95 -5.58
CA LEU A 101 3.94 9.12 -5.48
C LEU A 101 3.53 9.02 -4.01
N ALA A 102 3.22 10.15 -3.39
CA ALA A 102 2.47 10.18 -2.13
C ALA A 102 0.97 10.20 -2.46
N THR A 103 0.39 9.02 -2.68
CA THR A 103 -0.98 8.89 -3.16
C THR A 103 -1.76 7.85 -2.36
N ARG A 104 -3.08 7.82 -2.55
CA ARG A 104 -3.92 6.74 -2.01
C ARG A 104 -3.82 5.54 -2.93
N LEU A 105 -3.92 4.34 -2.36
CA LEU A 105 -3.84 3.08 -3.11
C LEU A 105 -4.82 3.03 -4.31
N THR A 106 -6.05 3.51 -4.13
CA THR A 106 -7.08 3.58 -5.19
C THR A 106 -6.71 4.52 -6.35
N MET A 107 -5.86 5.52 -6.10
CA MET A 107 -5.43 6.48 -7.12
C MET A 107 -4.28 5.96 -7.99
N LEU A 108 -3.63 4.84 -7.61
CA LEU A 108 -2.63 4.19 -8.48
C LEU A 108 -3.17 3.87 -9.86
N ALA A 109 -4.47 3.57 -9.97
CA ALA A 109 -5.16 3.36 -11.24
C ALA A 109 -4.89 4.48 -12.25
N THR A 110 -4.80 5.72 -11.78
CA THR A 110 -4.54 6.89 -12.63
C THR A 110 -3.07 7.24 -12.69
N GLU A 111 -2.32 7.06 -11.59
CA GLU A 111 -0.91 7.41 -11.55
C GLU A 111 -0.03 6.48 -12.41
N LEU A 112 -0.39 5.20 -12.51
CA LEU A 112 0.31 4.22 -13.34
C LEU A 112 -0.16 4.22 -14.80
N ALA A 113 -1.22 4.96 -15.13
CA ALA A 113 -1.75 5.00 -16.48
C ALA A 113 -0.73 5.60 -17.46
N ARG A 114 -0.55 4.94 -18.62
CA ARG A 114 0.21 5.48 -19.75
C ARG A 114 -0.63 6.56 -20.44
N LEU A 115 -0.09 7.77 -20.55
CA LEU A 115 -0.67 8.85 -21.36
C LEU A 115 -0.07 8.81 -22.77
N GLU A 116 -0.90 8.87 -23.81
CA GLU A 116 -0.43 8.88 -25.19
C GLU A 116 0.41 10.14 -25.49
N GLY A 117 1.60 9.95 -26.06
CA GLY A 117 2.51 11.06 -26.42
C GLY A 117 3.47 11.52 -25.32
N GLU A 118 3.31 11.03 -24.10
CA GLU A 118 4.30 11.12 -23.04
C GLU A 118 4.95 9.74 -22.87
N SER A 119 6.27 9.64 -22.67
CA SER A 119 6.86 8.41 -22.14
C SER A 119 6.10 8.11 -20.84
N GLY A 120 5.28 7.06 -20.81
CA GLY A 120 4.32 6.88 -19.74
C GLY A 120 5.03 6.73 -18.39
N ARG A 121 4.34 7.07 -17.30
CA ARG A 121 4.82 6.86 -15.92
C ARG A 121 5.18 5.39 -15.64
N ALA A 122 4.59 4.46 -16.38
CA ALA A 122 4.89 3.02 -16.36
C ALA A 122 6.22 2.63 -17.06
N ASP A 123 6.86 3.53 -17.81
CA ASP A 123 8.10 3.27 -18.55
C ASP A 123 9.35 3.72 -17.78
N SER A 124 9.18 4.23 -16.56
CA SER A 124 10.30 4.51 -15.67
C SER A 124 10.88 3.19 -15.15
N LYS A 125 12.20 3.03 -15.31
CA LYS A 125 12.94 1.88 -14.76
C LYS A 125 12.80 1.75 -13.24
N LEU A 126 12.59 2.86 -12.54
CA LEU A 126 12.48 2.92 -11.08
C LEU A 126 11.26 3.76 -10.68
N ASN A 127 10.39 3.18 -9.85
CA ASN A 127 9.27 3.87 -9.24
C ASN A 127 9.35 3.80 -7.72
N PHE A 128 8.94 4.90 -7.08
CA PHE A 128 8.95 5.01 -5.63
C PHE A 128 7.54 5.38 -5.15
N VAL A 129 6.79 4.42 -4.65
CA VAL A 129 5.41 4.66 -4.24
C VAL A 129 5.35 4.75 -2.73
N SER A 130 4.59 5.71 -2.21
CA SER A 130 4.48 5.92 -0.78
C SER A 130 3.04 6.01 -0.32
N PHE A 131 2.75 5.31 0.77
CA PHE A 131 1.42 5.21 1.34
C PHE A 131 1.41 5.58 2.81
N THR A 132 0.22 5.96 3.26
CA THR A 132 -0.09 6.10 4.68
C THR A 132 -1.22 5.14 5.03
N PRO A 133 -1.05 4.24 6.02
CA PRO A 133 -2.03 3.23 6.42
C PRO A 133 -3.46 3.76 6.54
N GLY A 134 -3.67 4.74 7.42
CA GLY A 134 -5.00 5.25 7.76
C GLY A 134 -5.73 6.01 6.63
N THR A 135 -5.13 6.21 5.47
CA THR A 135 -5.85 6.79 4.31
C THR A 135 -5.77 5.97 3.04
N SER A 136 -4.85 5.01 2.97
CA SER A 136 -4.61 4.18 1.79
C SER A 136 -5.17 2.76 1.97
N PHE A 137 -5.13 2.23 3.19
CA PHE A 137 -5.58 0.89 3.53
C PHE A 137 -6.89 0.91 4.34
N ASP A 138 -7.07 1.91 5.22
CA ASP A 138 -8.35 2.10 5.91
C ASP A 138 -9.38 2.75 4.97
N LEU A 139 -10.16 1.91 4.30
CA LEU A 139 -11.20 2.32 3.37
C LEU A 139 -12.55 2.57 4.08
N GLY A 140 -12.70 2.12 5.34
CA GLY A 140 -13.87 2.27 6.20
C GLY A 140 -15.22 2.03 5.52
N HIS A 141 -16.27 2.68 6.04
CA HIS A 141 -17.58 2.80 5.38
C HIS A 141 -17.74 4.11 4.60
N SER A 142 -16.67 4.91 4.48
CA SER A 142 -16.73 6.20 3.80
C SER A 142 -16.75 6.02 2.28
N THR A 143 -17.37 6.96 1.58
CA THR A 143 -17.38 7.00 0.11
C THR A 143 -16.03 7.40 -0.50
N GLY A 144 -15.01 7.68 0.31
CA GLY A 144 -13.74 8.22 -0.15
C GLY A 144 -13.83 9.64 -0.73
N ARG A 145 -12.73 10.08 -1.35
CA ARG A 145 -12.65 11.40 -2.01
C ARG A 145 -13.45 11.44 -3.32
N GLY A 146 -13.73 12.64 -3.81
CA GLY A 146 -14.35 12.83 -5.13
C GLY A 146 -13.53 12.18 -6.25
N GLU A 147 -12.20 12.32 -6.17
CA GLU A 147 -11.25 11.79 -7.16
C GLU A 147 -11.30 10.26 -7.25
N GLU A 148 -11.40 9.56 -6.12
CA GLU A 148 -11.56 8.10 -6.08
C GLU A 148 -12.85 7.66 -6.77
N ARG A 149 -13.92 8.46 -6.62
CA ARG A 149 -15.21 8.20 -7.26
C ARG A 149 -15.21 8.54 -8.74
N GLU A 150 -14.36 9.47 -9.19
CA GLU A 150 -14.09 9.69 -10.61
C GLU A 150 -13.39 8.47 -11.23
N VAL A 151 -12.40 7.88 -10.54
CA VAL A 151 -11.75 6.64 -10.96
C VAL A 151 -12.77 5.49 -11.07
N LEU A 152 -13.62 5.30 -10.05
CA LEU A 152 -14.68 4.30 -10.10
C LEU A 152 -15.64 4.51 -11.28
N PHE A 153 -16.00 5.76 -11.59
CA PHE A 153 -16.85 6.05 -12.74
C PHE A 153 -16.19 5.60 -14.05
N GLN A 154 -14.90 5.90 -14.26
CA GLN A 154 -14.18 5.49 -15.49
C GLN A 154 -14.02 3.97 -15.63
N LEU A 155 -14.02 3.24 -14.51
CA LEU A 155 -13.98 1.78 -14.47
C LEU A 155 -15.36 1.15 -14.72
N LEU A 156 -16.42 1.75 -14.16
CA LEU A 156 -17.77 1.19 -14.18
C LEU A 156 -18.59 1.63 -15.40
N GLN A 157 -18.32 2.81 -15.97
CA GLN A 157 -19.07 3.34 -17.11
C GLN A 157 -19.14 2.34 -18.28
N PRO A 158 -18.06 1.65 -18.69
CA PRO A 158 -18.14 0.67 -19.79
C PRO A 158 -18.95 -0.59 -19.46
N LEU A 159 -19.27 -0.82 -18.17
CA LEU A 159 -19.93 -2.04 -17.68
C LEU A 159 -21.42 -1.85 -17.39
N MET A 160 -21.95 -0.62 -17.57
CA MET A 160 -23.28 -0.22 -17.11
C MET A 160 -23.95 0.69 -18.14
N ASP A 161 -25.24 0.47 -18.41
CA ASP A 161 -26.00 1.31 -19.35
C ASP A 161 -26.51 2.60 -18.69
N GLN A 162 -26.75 2.60 -17.37
CA GLN A 162 -27.37 3.71 -16.64
C GLN A 162 -26.35 4.80 -16.25
N HIS A 163 -25.59 5.34 -17.21
CA HIS A 163 -24.49 6.28 -16.95
C HIS A 163 -24.89 7.48 -16.09
N THR A 164 -26.05 8.10 -16.35
CA THR A 164 -26.53 9.25 -15.55
C THR A 164 -26.83 8.85 -14.11
N ALA A 165 -27.44 7.69 -13.89
CA ALA A 165 -27.70 7.20 -12.54
C ALA A 165 -26.38 6.90 -11.82
N LEU A 166 -25.40 6.32 -12.52
CA LEU A 166 -24.06 6.04 -12.00
C LEU A 166 -23.32 7.33 -11.59
N MET A 167 -23.35 8.38 -12.43
CA MET A 167 -22.78 9.69 -12.08
C MET A 167 -23.37 10.22 -10.76
N ASN A 168 -24.68 10.11 -10.57
CA ASN A 168 -25.35 10.65 -9.38
C ASN A 168 -25.14 9.78 -8.13
N LEU A 169 -25.08 8.47 -8.31
CA LEU A 169 -24.71 7.53 -7.24
C LEU A 169 -23.31 7.89 -6.71
N LEU A 170 -22.34 8.09 -7.61
CA LEU A 170 -20.96 8.41 -7.26
C LEU A 170 -20.74 9.87 -6.79
N GLN A 171 -21.73 10.77 -6.95
CA GLN A 171 -21.62 12.17 -6.52
C GLN A 171 -21.45 12.35 -5.01
N GLY A 172 -22.04 11.44 -4.20
CA GLY A 172 -21.94 11.46 -2.73
C GLY A 172 -22.25 12.83 -2.12
N GLY A 173 -21.28 13.43 -1.42
CA GLY A 173 -21.41 14.73 -0.76
C GLY A 173 -21.07 15.97 -1.61
N ILE A 174 -20.77 15.82 -2.90
CA ILE A 174 -20.42 16.96 -3.77
C ILE A 174 -21.69 17.77 -4.08
N THR A 175 -21.70 19.07 -3.78
CA THR A 175 -22.89 19.93 -3.87
C THR A 175 -23.18 20.43 -5.29
N ARG A 176 -22.14 20.71 -6.09
CA ARG A 176 -22.27 21.20 -7.47
C ARG A 176 -22.43 20.03 -8.47
N THR A 177 -23.66 19.57 -8.65
CA THR A 177 -24.02 18.43 -9.52
C THR A 177 -23.55 18.60 -10.96
N ASP A 178 -23.74 19.79 -11.55
CA ASP A 178 -23.42 20.03 -12.95
C ASP A 178 -21.90 20.00 -13.18
N ASP A 179 -21.12 20.64 -12.31
CA ASP A 179 -19.65 20.57 -12.32
C ASP A 179 -19.14 19.13 -12.20
N TRP A 180 -19.75 18.33 -11.31
CA TRP A 180 -19.39 16.93 -11.12
C TRP A 180 -19.61 16.12 -12.39
N ARG A 181 -20.82 16.20 -12.98
CA ARG A 181 -21.15 15.51 -14.23
C ARG A 181 -20.29 15.99 -15.39
N TRP A 182 -20.04 17.30 -15.48
CA TRP A 182 -19.20 17.88 -16.51
C TRP A 182 -17.78 17.32 -16.43
N ARG A 183 -17.20 17.24 -15.23
CA ARG A 183 -15.85 16.69 -15.03
C ARG A 183 -15.76 15.23 -15.43
N LEU A 184 -16.72 14.40 -15.03
CA LEU A 184 -16.74 12.97 -15.37
C LEU A 184 -16.76 12.72 -16.89
N LYS A 185 -17.43 13.59 -17.66
CA LYS A 185 -17.57 13.46 -19.11
C LYS A 185 -16.44 14.11 -19.90
N ASN A 186 -16.01 15.30 -19.49
CA ASN A 186 -15.11 16.15 -20.28
C ASN A 186 -13.67 16.12 -19.78
N ASN A 187 -13.42 15.58 -18.59
CA ASN A 187 -12.08 15.40 -18.05
C ASN A 187 -11.92 13.99 -17.46
N PRO A 188 -12.05 12.93 -18.29
CA PRO A 188 -11.93 11.56 -17.82
C PRO A 188 -10.52 11.30 -17.30
N ARG A 189 -10.42 10.69 -16.11
CA ARG A 189 -9.12 10.28 -15.57
C ARG A 189 -8.55 9.14 -16.42
N PRO A 190 -7.26 9.18 -16.77
CA PRO A 190 -6.62 8.03 -17.39
C PRO A 190 -6.62 6.86 -16.38
N ILE A 191 -6.70 5.64 -16.89
CA ILE A 191 -6.74 4.41 -16.10
C ILE A 191 -5.76 3.42 -16.70
N ASP A 192 -4.88 2.87 -15.87
CA ASP A 192 -3.99 1.80 -16.24
C ASP A 192 -4.76 0.57 -16.73
N GLY A 193 -4.31 0.00 -17.85
CA GLY A 193 -5.00 -1.11 -18.51
C GLY A 193 -5.00 -2.38 -17.67
N THR A 194 -3.94 -2.63 -16.89
CA THR A 194 -3.84 -3.81 -16.04
C THR A 194 -4.75 -3.69 -14.82
N ILE A 195 -4.77 -2.54 -14.16
CA ILE A 195 -5.70 -2.25 -13.06
C ILE A 195 -7.15 -2.31 -13.54
N ARG A 196 -7.46 -1.75 -14.73
CA ARG A 196 -8.78 -1.87 -15.34
C ARG A 196 -9.21 -3.33 -15.49
N ARG A 197 -8.38 -4.18 -16.12
CA ARG A 197 -8.71 -5.60 -16.32
C ARG A 197 -8.91 -6.34 -14.99
N ARG A 198 -8.04 -6.10 -14.00
CA ARG A 198 -8.13 -6.72 -12.67
C ARG A 198 -9.40 -6.28 -11.93
N PHE A 199 -9.74 -4.99 -11.96
CA PHE A 199 -10.99 -4.48 -11.38
C PHE A 199 -12.22 -5.08 -12.07
N GLU A 200 -12.26 -5.10 -13.39
CA GLU A 200 -13.39 -5.66 -14.15
C GLU A 200 -13.60 -7.14 -13.85
N ALA A 201 -12.52 -7.93 -13.76
CA ALA A 201 -12.59 -9.33 -13.37
C ALA A 201 -13.17 -9.49 -11.96
N ALA A 202 -12.60 -8.78 -10.97
CA ALA A 202 -13.07 -8.83 -9.59
C ALA A 202 -14.53 -8.38 -9.45
N PHE A 203 -14.94 -7.35 -10.20
CA PHE A 203 -16.32 -6.87 -10.24
C PHE A 203 -17.30 -7.87 -10.88
N ARG A 204 -16.86 -8.68 -11.84
CA ARG A 204 -17.67 -9.75 -12.44
C ARG A 204 -17.79 -10.96 -11.53
N GLU A 205 -16.74 -11.28 -10.78
CA GLU A 205 -16.66 -12.43 -9.88
C GLU A 205 -17.40 -12.22 -8.55
N GLN A 206 -17.54 -10.98 -8.08
CA GLN A 206 -18.26 -10.67 -6.84
C GLN A 206 -19.72 -10.24 -7.12
N PRO A 207 -20.72 -11.13 -6.92
CA PRO A 207 -22.11 -10.83 -7.26
C PRO A 207 -22.72 -9.76 -6.34
N GLU A 208 -22.35 -9.73 -5.06
CA GLU A 208 -23.02 -8.89 -4.06
C GLU A 208 -22.87 -7.38 -4.32
N PRO A 209 -21.66 -6.81 -4.52
CA PRO A 209 -21.54 -5.38 -4.82
C PRO A 209 -22.17 -5.03 -6.18
N ARG A 210 -22.10 -5.95 -7.15
CA ARG A 210 -22.65 -5.78 -8.50
C ARG A 210 -24.17 -5.73 -8.50
N GLU A 211 -24.82 -6.67 -7.82
CA GLU A 211 -26.28 -6.73 -7.71
C GLU A 211 -26.83 -5.58 -6.89
N ARG A 212 -26.16 -5.23 -5.78
CA ARG A 212 -26.49 -4.03 -4.99
C ARG A 212 -26.40 -2.76 -5.83
N LEU A 213 -25.33 -2.60 -6.63
CA LEU A 213 -25.18 -1.47 -7.53
C LEU A 213 -26.33 -1.40 -8.54
N ARG A 214 -26.61 -2.50 -9.25
CA ARG A 214 -27.71 -2.57 -10.24
C ARG A 214 -29.06 -2.23 -9.62
N GLY A 215 -29.37 -2.84 -8.46
CA GLY A 215 -30.60 -2.57 -7.73
C GLY A 215 -30.77 -1.09 -7.39
N LEU A 216 -29.70 -0.41 -6.95
CA LEU A 216 -29.74 1.02 -6.66
C LEU A 216 -29.93 1.87 -7.92
N LEU A 217 -29.26 1.53 -9.03
CA LEU A 217 -29.38 2.24 -10.30
C LEU A 217 -30.79 2.13 -10.90
N ASP A 218 -31.42 0.97 -10.80
CA ASP A 218 -32.76 0.73 -11.36
C ASP A 218 -33.89 1.32 -10.50
N THR A 219 -33.79 1.20 -9.18
CA THR A 219 -34.90 1.53 -8.27
C THR A 219 -34.87 2.96 -7.74
N THR A 220 -33.69 3.44 -7.34
CA THR A 220 -33.59 4.65 -6.51
C THR A 220 -33.54 5.89 -7.37
N PHE A 221 -32.86 5.81 -8.51
CA PHE A 221 -32.72 6.94 -9.42
C PHE A 221 -34.01 7.32 -10.15
N ARG A 222 -34.90 6.35 -10.42
CA ARG A 222 -36.22 6.61 -11.01
C ARG A 222 -37.22 7.17 -10.00
N ARG A 223 -37.01 6.94 -8.70
CA ARG A 223 -38.02 7.13 -7.65
C ARG A 223 -37.78 8.35 -6.76
N TYR A 224 -36.53 8.80 -6.60
CA TYR A 224 -36.21 9.85 -5.63
C TYR A 224 -35.27 10.93 -6.19
N HIS A 225 -35.72 12.18 -6.17
CA HIS A 225 -34.85 13.35 -6.42
C HIS A 225 -33.85 13.60 -5.28
N ARG A 226 -34.16 13.14 -4.06
CA ARG A 226 -33.28 13.20 -2.88
C ARG A 226 -33.24 11.84 -2.20
N TRP A 227 -32.03 11.34 -1.97
CA TRP A 227 -31.83 10.00 -1.39
C TRP A 227 -32.33 9.96 0.05
N PRO A 228 -33.29 9.08 0.42
CA PRO A 228 -33.64 8.84 1.83
C PRO A 228 -32.45 8.28 2.62
N ALA A 229 -32.51 8.33 3.95
CA ALA A 229 -31.41 7.91 4.81
C ALA A 229 -30.94 6.47 4.52
N GLU A 230 -31.89 5.54 4.38
CA GLU A 230 -31.60 4.15 4.04
C GLU A 230 -30.89 4.02 2.68
N ALA A 231 -31.39 4.70 1.64
CA ALA A 231 -30.75 4.66 0.33
C ALA A 231 -29.34 5.26 0.36
N ARG A 232 -29.08 6.30 1.18
CA ARG A 232 -27.73 6.85 1.36
C ARG A 232 -26.80 5.85 2.02
N TYR A 233 -27.27 5.13 3.04
CA TYR A 233 -26.50 4.07 3.66
C TYR A 233 -26.13 2.97 2.64
N GLN A 234 -27.10 2.52 1.85
CA GLN A 234 -26.86 1.51 0.80
C GLN A 234 -25.91 2.00 -0.29
N ARG A 235 -26.00 3.27 -0.68
CA ARG A 235 -25.06 3.93 -1.59
C ARG A 235 -23.64 3.93 -1.02
N ASP A 236 -23.50 4.36 0.23
CA ASP A 236 -22.18 4.53 0.85
C ASP A 236 -21.49 3.18 1.03
N ARG A 237 -22.28 2.15 1.40
CA ARG A 237 -21.83 0.76 1.45
C ARG A 237 -21.34 0.27 0.08
N VAL A 238 -22.16 0.36 -0.98
CA VAL A 238 -21.73 -0.12 -2.31
C VAL A 238 -20.51 0.63 -2.83
N ILE A 239 -20.40 1.94 -2.57
CA ILE A 239 -19.20 2.71 -2.94
C ILE A 239 -17.97 2.22 -2.17
N SER A 240 -18.10 1.93 -0.87
CA SER A 240 -17.00 1.35 -0.09
C SER A 240 -16.57 0.00 -0.66
N ASP A 241 -17.52 -0.89 -0.97
CA ASP A 241 -17.23 -2.20 -1.55
C ASP A 241 -16.50 -2.08 -2.90
N LEU A 242 -16.97 -1.18 -3.77
CA LEU A 242 -16.31 -0.87 -5.04
C LEU A 242 -14.89 -0.30 -4.85
N ARG A 243 -14.67 0.54 -3.83
CA ARG A 243 -13.34 1.06 -3.49
C ARG A 243 -12.42 -0.06 -2.99
N ARG A 244 -12.93 -1.04 -2.23
CA ARG A 244 -12.16 -2.23 -1.81
C ARG A 244 -11.74 -3.08 -3.01
N LEU A 245 -12.65 -3.32 -3.96
CA LEU A 245 -12.34 -3.99 -5.22
C LEU A 245 -11.22 -3.28 -5.99
N LEU A 246 -11.32 -1.95 -6.10
CA LEU A 246 -10.29 -1.13 -6.74
C LEU A 246 -8.96 -1.20 -5.99
N ALA A 247 -8.97 -1.11 -4.67
CA ALA A 247 -7.75 -1.21 -3.86
C ALA A 247 -7.05 -2.56 -4.05
N GLY A 248 -7.78 -3.68 -4.03
CA GLY A 248 -7.22 -5.00 -4.32
C GLY A 248 -6.65 -5.10 -5.73
N ALA A 249 -7.36 -4.55 -6.73
CA ALA A 249 -6.84 -4.48 -8.11
C ALA A 249 -5.54 -3.66 -8.21
N CYS A 250 -5.43 -2.57 -7.44
CA CYS A 250 -4.23 -1.75 -7.35
C CYS A 250 -3.07 -2.47 -6.64
N VAL A 251 -3.31 -3.16 -5.52
CA VAL A 251 -2.28 -3.95 -4.81
C VAL A 251 -1.69 -5.02 -5.72
N LYS A 252 -2.55 -5.79 -6.38
CA LYS A 252 -2.14 -6.82 -7.35
C LYS A 252 -1.36 -6.25 -8.53
N ALA A 253 -1.52 -4.97 -8.85
CA ALA A 253 -0.81 -4.30 -9.94
C ALA A 253 0.47 -3.59 -9.54
N LEU A 254 0.74 -3.49 -8.25
CA LEU A 254 1.93 -2.83 -7.77
C LEU A 254 3.19 -3.69 -7.92
N GLU A 255 3.05 -5.02 -7.78
CA GLU A 255 4.15 -6.02 -7.95
C GLU A 255 5.47 -5.55 -7.31
N PRO A 256 5.47 -5.15 -6.01
CA PRO A 256 6.62 -4.49 -5.40
C PRO A 256 7.85 -5.40 -5.29
N ASP A 257 9.05 -4.84 -5.53
CA ASP A 257 10.32 -5.56 -5.35
C ASP A 257 10.90 -5.35 -3.94
N LEU A 258 10.64 -4.19 -3.34
CA LEU A 258 11.02 -3.86 -1.97
C LEU A 258 9.94 -3.03 -1.28
N LEU A 259 9.48 -3.51 -0.14
CA LEU A 259 8.55 -2.85 0.75
C LEU A 259 9.27 -2.37 2.01
N ILE A 260 9.00 -1.14 2.43
CA ILE A 260 9.61 -0.51 3.61
C ILE A 260 8.49 -0.02 4.51
N LEU A 261 8.48 -0.47 5.76
CA LEU A 261 7.51 -0.04 6.77
C LEU A 261 8.27 0.75 7.84
N ASP A 262 8.08 2.06 7.84
CA ASP A 262 8.68 2.96 8.83
C ASP A 262 7.71 3.24 9.97
N GLU A 263 8.22 3.18 11.19
CA GLU A 263 7.43 3.22 12.43
C GLU A 263 6.30 2.18 12.46
N PHE A 264 6.59 0.95 12.02
CA PHE A 264 5.57 -0.11 11.89
C PHE A 264 4.80 -0.40 13.18
N GLN A 265 5.40 -0.13 14.34
CA GLN A 265 4.74 -0.28 15.65
C GLN A 265 3.46 0.56 15.78
N ARG A 266 3.27 1.59 14.95
CA ARG A 266 2.05 2.41 14.92
C ARG A 266 0.91 1.76 14.13
N PHE A 267 1.16 0.68 13.41
CA PHE A 267 0.19 0.01 12.54
C PHE A 267 0.38 -1.51 12.56
N LYS A 268 0.58 -2.08 13.76
CA LYS A 268 0.72 -3.52 13.98
C LYS A 268 -0.47 -4.34 13.48
N SER A 269 -1.67 -3.74 13.42
CA SER A 269 -2.85 -4.36 12.83
C SER A 269 -2.64 -4.79 11.37
N LEU A 270 -1.71 -4.15 10.64
CA LEU A 270 -1.36 -4.59 9.29
C LEU A 270 -0.55 -5.90 9.29
N LEU A 271 0.27 -6.13 10.31
CA LEU A 271 1.16 -7.29 10.40
C LEU A 271 0.47 -8.55 10.91
N GLY A 272 -0.62 -8.42 11.67
CA GLY A 272 -1.29 -9.53 12.35
C GLY A 272 -2.62 -9.94 11.70
N ALA A 273 -2.89 -11.25 11.71
CA ALA A 273 -4.18 -11.84 11.36
C ALA A 273 -5.16 -11.90 12.56
N GLN A 274 -4.85 -11.24 13.67
CA GLN A 274 -5.62 -11.33 14.92
C GLN A 274 -6.53 -10.11 15.06
N GLY A 275 -7.72 -10.23 14.46
CA GLY A 275 -8.85 -9.36 14.64
C GLY A 275 -10.12 -10.16 14.35
N THR A 276 -11.07 -10.16 15.28
CA THR A 276 -12.36 -10.86 15.14
C THR A 276 -13.28 -10.20 14.10
N GLU A 277 -12.91 -9.04 13.58
CA GLU A 277 -13.50 -8.42 12.41
C GLU A 277 -12.46 -8.36 11.28
N ARG A 278 -12.85 -8.80 10.07
CA ARG A 278 -12.06 -8.67 8.84
C ARG A 278 -11.78 -7.19 8.56
N ASP A 279 -10.69 -6.68 9.10
CA ASP A 279 -10.17 -5.37 8.75
C ASP A 279 -9.65 -5.42 7.31
N ALA A 280 -10.40 -4.81 6.39
CA ALA A 280 -10.03 -4.74 4.98
C ALA A 280 -8.64 -4.12 4.77
N ALA A 281 -8.18 -3.26 5.70
CA ALA A 281 -6.84 -2.70 5.66
C ALA A 281 -5.77 -3.79 5.88
N ALA A 282 -6.00 -4.68 6.84
CA ALA A 282 -5.11 -5.80 7.14
C ALA A 282 -5.09 -6.80 5.98
N GLU A 283 -6.25 -7.12 5.38
CA GLU A 283 -6.33 -8.01 4.21
C GLU A 283 -5.50 -7.47 3.03
N LEU A 284 -5.65 -6.19 2.70
CA LEU A 284 -4.88 -5.53 1.63
C LEU A 284 -3.38 -5.47 1.94
N ALA A 285 -3.00 -5.27 3.20
CA ALA A 285 -1.60 -5.27 3.61
C ALA A 285 -0.99 -6.67 3.54
N GLN A 286 -1.72 -7.71 3.96
CA GLN A 286 -1.29 -9.11 3.84
C GLN A 286 -1.10 -9.50 2.37
N GLU A 287 -2.03 -9.11 1.50
CA GLU A 287 -1.90 -9.32 0.06
C GLU A 287 -0.63 -8.63 -0.49
N LEU A 288 -0.33 -7.41 -0.02
CA LEU A 288 0.89 -6.71 -0.39
C LEU A 288 2.16 -7.39 0.14
N PHE A 289 2.16 -7.91 1.37
CA PHE A 289 3.30 -8.63 1.97
C PHE A 289 3.56 -10.00 1.37
N GLN A 290 2.55 -10.59 0.74
CA GLN A 290 2.61 -11.90 0.09
C GLN A 290 2.74 -11.78 -1.43
N ALA A 291 2.78 -10.56 -1.97
CA ALA A 291 2.94 -10.32 -3.39
C ALA A 291 4.23 -10.94 -3.94
N GLU A 292 4.16 -11.38 -5.19
CA GLU A 292 5.33 -11.77 -5.96
C GLU A 292 5.95 -10.50 -6.57
N ALA A 293 7.26 -10.37 -6.41
CA ALA A 293 8.07 -9.34 -7.05
C ALA A 293 8.28 -9.68 -8.53
N HIS A 294 8.80 -8.74 -9.32
CA HIS A 294 8.99 -8.95 -10.76
C HIS A 294 9.99 -10.07 -11.08
N ASP A 295 10.87 -10.41 -10.13
CA ASP A 295 11.82 -11.53 -10.24
C ASP A 295 11.19 -12.91 -9.93
N GLY A 296 9.88 -12.97 -9.69
CA GLY A 296 9.13 -14.19 -9.40
C GLY A 296 9.34 -14.73 -7.98
N ARG A 297 10.05 -14.00 -7.12
CA ARG A 297 10.23 -14.34 -5.70
C ARG A 297 9.27 -13.50 -4.85
N ARG A 298 9.10 -13.88 -3.58
CA ARG A 298 8.32 -13.07 -2.62
C ARG A 298 8.89 -11.66 -2.49
N VAL A 299 8.03 -10.66 -2.29
CA VAL A 299 8.44 -9.28 -2.00
C VAL A 299 9.37 -9.22 -0.79
N ARG A 300 10.40 -8.37 -0.88
CA ARG A 300 11.34 -8.15 0.23
C ARG A 300 10.78 -7.07 1.13
N THR A 301 10.76 -7.28 2.44
CA THR A 301 10.17 -6.36 3.40
C THR A 301 11.18 -5.91 4.45
N LEU A 302 11.40 -4.61 4.53
CA LEU A 302 12.25 -3.95 5.52
C LEU A 302 11.38 -3.22 6.55
N LEU A 303 11.43 -3.67 7.80
CA LEU A 303 10.82 -2.98 8.94
C LEU A 303 11.84 -2.02 9.58
N LEU A 304 11.40 -0.79 9.85
CA LEU A 304 12.19 0.20 10.59
C LEU A 304 11.45 0.57 11.86
N SER A 305 12.07 0.36 13.01
CA SER A 305 11.51 0.79 14.30
C SER A 305 12.62 1.01 15.31
N ALA A 306 12.39 1.88 16.31
CA ALA A 306 13.23 1.91 17.50
C ALA A 306 12.70 0.98 18.60
N THR A 307 11.40 0.70 18.57
CA THR A 307 10.66 -0.02 19.61
C THR A 307 9.66 -0.95 18.91
N PRO A 308 10.12 -2.07 18.34
CA PRO A 308 9.31 -2.96 17.51
C PRO A 308 8.12 -3.58 18.28
N TYR A 309 8.29 -3.79 19.59
CA TYR A 309 7.27 -4.24 20.53
C TYR A 309 7.31 -3.38 21.79
N LYS A 310 6.22 -3.36 22.55
CA LYS A 310 6.17 -2.63 23.82
C LYS A 310 7.08 -3.35 24.82
N LEU A 311 8.04 -2.64 25.41
CA LEU A 311 8.90 -3.20 26.46
C LEU A 311 8.08 -3.42 27.74
N TYR A 312 8.44 -4.46 28.49
CA TYR A 312 7.86 -4.75 29.80
C TYR A 312 8.04 -3.55 30.74
N THR A 313 6.94 -3.05 31.30
CA THR A 313 6.94 -2.04 32.36
C THR A 313 6.53 -2.71 33.68
N ALA A 314 7.31 -2.50 34.74
CA ALA A 314 7.07 -3.10 36.05
C ALA A 314 5.88 -2.49 36.83
N ASP A 315 5.15 -1.54 36.23
CA ASP A 315 3.98 -0.90 36.82
C ASP A 315 2.76 -1.81 36.66
N ALA A 316 2.28 -2.35 37.78
CA ALA A 316 1.12 -3.26 37.87
C ALA A 316 -0.21 -2.65 37.39
N GLU A 317 -0.27 -1.35 37.09
CA GLU A 317 -1.47 -0.70 36.54
C GLU A 317 -1.62 -0.86 35.01
N ILE A 318 -0.63 -1.46 34.34
CA ILE A 318 -0.65 -1.81 32.91
C ILE A 318 -0.67 -3.34 32.72
N GLU A 319 -1.35 -4.07 33.61
CA GLU A 319 -1.43 -5.55 33.57
C GLU A 319 -2.38 -6.12 32.48
N HIS A 320 -2.79 -5.29 31.51
CA HIS A 320 -3.82 -5.66 30.52
C HIS A 320 -3.44 -5.46 29.05
N GLU A 321 -2.16 -5.24 28.71
CA GLU A 321 -1.70 -5.29 27.32
C GLU A 321 -0.55 -6.29 27.15
N ASP A 322 -0.73 -7.26 26.25
CA ASP A 322 0.12 -8.43 26.12
C ASP A 322 1.43 -8.13 25.35
N HIS A 323 2.42 -7.59 26.07
CA HIS A 323 3.77 -7.31 25.56
C HIS A 323 4.43 -8.52 24.90
N TYR A 324 4.13 -9.72 25.39
CA TYR A 324 4.69 -10.97 24.91
C TYR A 324 4.03 -11.39 23.60
N GLU A 325 2.71 -11.28 23.48
CA GLU A 325 2.00 -11.44 22.21
C GLU A 325 2.53 -10.48 21.14
N ASP A 326 2.79 -9.22 21.50
CA ASP A 326 3.35 -8.21 20.59
C ASP A 326 4.73 -8.60 20.04
N PHE A 327 5.59 -9.12 20.91
CA PHE A 327 6.89 -9.67 20.53
C PHE A 327 6.71 -10.87 19.60
N LEU A 328 5.88 -11.84 19.99
CA LEU A 328 5.64 -13.06 19.21
C LEU A 328 5.02 -12.77 17.84
N ALA A 329 4.10 -11.82 17.73
CA ALA A 329 3.49 -11.42 16.47
C ALA A 329 4.54 -10.82 15.52
N THR A 330 5.39 -9.93 16.04
CA THR A 330 6.49 -9.34 15.27
C THR A 330 7.47 -10.41 14.80
N THR A 331 7.84 -11.33 15.68
CA THR A 331 8.78 -12.40 15.34
C THR A 331 8.18 -13.41 14.37
N ARG A 332 6.91 -13.80 14.52
CA ARG A 332 6.19 -14.63 13.54
C ARG A 332 6.24 -14.01 12.16
N PHE A 333 5.96 -12.72 12.06
CA PHE A 333 6.07 -12.01 10.79
C PHE A 333 7.50 -12.08 10.24
N LEU A 334 8.53 -11.78 11.03
CA LEU A 334 9.93 -11.84 10.58
C LEU A 334 10.39 -13.25 10.17
N LEU A 335 9.82 -14.28 10.78
CA LEU A 335 10.06 -15.69 10.48
C LEU A 335 9.30 -16.18 9.23
N GLY A 336 8.58 -15.30 8.53
CA GLY A 336 7.87 -15.64 7.31
C GLY A 336 6.58 -16.42 7.56
N ASP A 337 5.98 -16.24 8.75
CA ASP A 337 4.79 -16.97 9.20
C ASP A 337 5.02 -18.49 9.33
N ASP A 338 6.28 -18.89 9.57
CA ASP A 338 6.68 -20.27 9.84
C ASP A 338 6.39 -20.65 11.30
N ASP A 339 5.25 -21.30 11.52
CA ASP A 339 4.79 -21.71 12.85
C ASP A 339 5.75 -22.66 13.56
N ALA A 340 6.50 -23.51 12.85
CA ALA A 340 7.46 -24.42 13.47
C ALA A 340 8.63 -23.65 14.08
N ARG A 341 9.17 -22.66 13.36
CA ARG A 341 10.25 -21.79 13.85
C ARG A 341 9.79 -20.87 14.99
N VAL A 342 8.54 -20.41 14.94
CA VAL A 342 7.94 -19.63 16.03
C VAL A 342 7.83 -20.48 17.30
N GLU A 343 7.40 -21.73 17.17
CA GLU A 343 7.24 -22.60 18.33
C GLU A 343 8.57 -23.06 18.93
N GLU A 344 9.58 -23.29 18.08
CA GLU A 344 10.96 -23.50 18.53
C GLU A 344 11.47 -22.31 19.35
N LEU A 345 11.23 -21.07 18.87
CA LEU A 345 11.61 -19.87 19.62
C LEU A 345 10.88 -19.77 20.97
N LYS A 346 9.56 -20.05 21.02
CA LYS A 346 8.81 -20.06 22.29
C LYS A 346 9.38 -21.07 23.28
N GLN A 347 9.77 -22.25 22.80
CA GLN A 347 10.41 -23.28 23.63
C GLN A 347 11.78 -22.82 24.14
N GLN A 348 12.54 -22.06 23.37
CA GLN A 348 13.83 -21.50 23.80
C GLN A 348 13.67 -20.37 24.82
N LEU A 349 12.61 -19.56 24.72
CA LEU A 349 12.31 -18.45 25.64
C LEU A 349 11.71 -18.90 26.97
N SER A 350 11.17 -20.12 27.04
CA SER A 350 10.59 -20.71 28.26
C SER A 350 11.58 -21.53 29.08
N ARG A 351 12.82 -21.68 28.59
CA ARG A 351 13.97 -22.24 29.32
C ARG A 351 14.74 -21.11 29.99
#